data_AF-A0A924L5R0-F1
#
_entry.id   AF-A0A924L5R0-F1
#
_cell.length_a   1.000
_cell.length_b   1.000
_cell.length_c   1.000
_cell.angle_alpha   90.00
_cell.angle_beta   90.00
_cell.angle_gamma   90.00
#
_symmetry.space_group_name_H-M   'P 1'
#
loop_
_entity.id
_entity.type
_entity.pdbx_description
1 polymer ?
#
loop_
_entity_poly.entity_id
_entity_poly.type
_entity_poly.pdbx_seq_one_letter_code
_entity_poly.pdbx_strand_id
1 'polypeptide(L)'
;MILKTFGWSFALTAVALIGAFILGGPKAFALVAILCVLEISLSFDNAVVNARVLEKMNPYWQRLFLTVGIVIAVFGMRLLFPLLIVGVTASLGPIEAVKLALEGGSIDTPGTYAYLLHEAHPSIAAFGGMLLGMLFLDFIFE
;
A
#
# COMPACT_ATOMS: atom_id res chain seq x y z
N MET A 1 -24.99 -16.54 0.32
CA MET A 1 -24.58 -15.43 -0.59
C MET A 1 -23.21 -14.89 -0.23
N ILE A 2 -22.95 -14.53 1.04
CA ILE A 2 -21.66 -14.01 1.51
C ILE A 2 -20.46 -14.90 1.15
N LEU A 3 -20.51 -16.21 1.44
CA LEU A 3 -19.41 -17.14 1.13
C LEU A 3 -19.15 -17.36 -0.37
N LYS A 4 -20.15 -17.16 -1.24
CA LYS A 4 -19.96 -17.27 -2.69
C LYS A 4 -19.28 -16.04 -3.29
N THR A 5 -19.52 -14.86 -2.71
CA THR A 5 -18.92 -13.59 -3.17
C THR A 5 -17.56 -13.33 -2.53
N PHE A 6 -17.44 -13.56 -1.22
CA PHE A 6 -16.23 -13.24 -0.44
C PHE A 6 -15.36 -14.46 -0.12
N GLY A 7 -15.71 -15.66 -0.62
CA GLY A 7 -14.98 -16.89 -0.30
C GLY A 7 -13.48 -16.79 -0.60
N TRP A 8 -13.12 -16.21 -1.75
CA TRP A 8 -11.73 -15.95 -2.12
C TRP A 8 -11.05 -14.93 -1.19
N SER A 9 -11.76 -13.87 -0.81
CA SER A 9 -11.23 -12.86 0.12
C SER A 9 -10.96 -13.46 1.50
N PHE A 10 -11.89 -14.25 2.04
CA PHE A 10 -11.70 -14.93 3.32
C PHE A 10 -10.58 -15.96 3.28
N ALA A 11 -10.46 -16.73 2.19
CA ALA A 11 -9.36 -17.67 2.02
C ALA A 11 -8.01 -16.95 1.99
N LEU A 12 -7.89 -15.84 1.25
CA LEU A 12 -6.67 -15.06 1.17
C LEU A 12 -6.30 -14.45 2.53
N THR A 13 -7.29 -13.90 3.26
CA THR A 13 -7.07 -13.37 4.61
C THR A 13 -6.62 -14.45 5.58
N ALA A 14 -7.23 -15.65 5.53
CA ALA A 14 -6.81 -16.77 6.35
C ALA A 14 -5.37 -17.21 6.04
N VAL A 15 -5.01 -17.31 4.76
CA VAL A 15 -3.64 -17.63 4.32
C VAL A 15 -2.64 -16.58 4.82
N ALA A 16 -2.98 -15.29 4.70
CA ALA A 16 -2.12 -14.20 5.16
C ALA A 16 -1.90 -14.23 6.69
N LEU A 17 -2.97 -14.46 7.46
CA LEU A 17 -2.90 -14.54 8.92
C LEU A 17 -2.14 -15.78 9.39
N ILE A 18 -2.37 -16.94 8.77
CA ILE A 18 -1.60 -18.17 9.06
C ILE A 18 -0.13 -17.96 8.71
N GLY A 19 0.16 -17.36 7.56
CA GLY A 19 1.53 -17.00 7.16
C GLY A 19 2.21 -16.09 8.17
N ALA A 20 1.52 -15.06 8.65
CA ALA A 20 2.03 -14.16 9.68
C ALA A 20 2.33 -14.90 11.00
N PHE A 21 1.46 -15.84 11.40
CA PHE A 21 1.68 -16.66 12.58
C PHE A 21 2.89 -17.58 12.44
N ILE A 22 3.06 -18.23 11.28
CA ILE A 22 4.19 -19.15 11.02
C ILE A 22 5.52 -18.38 10.99
N LEU A 23 5.55 -17.21 10.36
CA LEU A 23 6.79 -16.44 10.17
C LEU A 23 7.21 -15.64 11.40
N GLY A 24 6.26 -15.08 12.17
CA GLY A 24 6.56 -14.15 13.26
C GLY A 24 5.80 -14.41 14.56
N GLY A 25 5.14 -15.56 14.68
CA GLY A 25 4.45 -15.99 15.90
C GLY A 25 3.21 -15.16 16.26
N PRO A 26 2.73 -15.25 17.51
CA PRO A 26 1.50 -14.59 17.96
C PRO A 26 1.53 -13.07 17.84
N LYS A 27 2.71 -12.44 18.01
CA LYS A 27 2.85 -10.98 17.90
C LYS A 27 2.65 -10.50 16.47
N ALA A 28 3.26 -11.17 15.49
CA ALA A 28 3.09 -10.83 14.08
C ALA A 28 1.66 -11.10 13.61
N PHE A 29 1.03 -12.20 14.06
CA PHE A 29 -0.38 -12.46 13.81
C PHE A 29 -1.26 -11.31 14.29
N ALA A 30 -1.09 -10.87 15.54
CA ALA A 30 -1.89 -9.79 16.11
C ALA A 30 -1.67 -8.47 15.36
N LEU A 31 -0.42 -8.14 15.04
CA LEU A 31 -0.08 -6.95 14.26
C LEU A 31 -0.76 -6.97 12.89
N VAL A 32 -0.59 -8.06 12.14
CA VAL A 32 -1.18 -8.21 10.80
C VAL A 32 -2.70 -8.19 10.87
N ALA A 33 -3.32 -8.82 11.87
CA ALA A 33 -4.77 -8.78 12.05
C ALA A 33 -5.29 -7.35 12.26
N ILE A 34 -4.62 -6.58 13.13
CA ILE A 34 -4.96 -5.16 13.38
C ILE A 34 -4.78 -4.35 12.10
N LEU A 35 -3.66 -4.51 11.40
CA LEU A 35 -3.39 -3.82 10.15
C LEU A 35 -4.42 -4.19 9.07
N CYS A 36 -4.85 -5.45 8.97
CA CYS A 36 -5.91 -5.85 8.04
C CYS A 36 -7.22 -5.13 8.33
N VAL A 37 -7.64 -5.05 9.60
CA VAL A 37 -8.88 -4.33 9.98
C VAL A 37 -8.76 -2.85 9.63
N LEU A 38 -7.62 -2.22 9.97
CA LEU A 38 -7.35 -0.81 9.67
C LEU A 38 -7.37 -0.56 8.16
N GLU A 39 -6.68 -1.39 7.39
CA GLU A 39 -6.54 -1.22 5.94
C GLU A 39 -7.87 -1.42 5.21
N ILE A 40 -8.66 -2.42 5.62
CA ILE A 40 -10.00 -2.64 5.07
C ILE A 40 -10.89 -1.43 5.35
N SER A 41 -10.87 -0.90 6.57
CA SER A 41 -11.69 0.25 6.96
C SER A 41 -11.35 1.49 6.13
N LEU A 42 -10.05 1.84 6.04
CA LEU A 42 -9.59 2.99 5.24
C LEU A 42 -9.79 2.77 3.73
N SER A 43 -9.74 1.53 3.26
CA SER A 43 -9.97 1.23 1.84
C SER A 43 -11.44 1.37 1.44
N PHE A 44 -12.39 1.21 2.37
CA PHE A 44 -13.81 1.43 2.07
C PHE A 44 -14.09 2.90 1.72
N ASP A 45 -13.56 3.84 2.50
CA ASP A 45 -13.75 5.28 2.24
C ASP A 45 -13.19 5.66 0.86
N ASN A 46 -11.99 5.17 0.54
CA ASN A 46 -11.38 5.37 -0.76
C ASN A 46 -12.18 4.71 -1.90
N ALA A 47 -12.73 3.51 -1.68
CA ALA A 47 -13.52 2.80 -2.68
C ALA A 47 -14.82 3.54 -3.01
N VAL A 48 -15.49 4.14 -2.01
CA VAL A 48 -16.73 4.90 -2.22
C VAL A 48 -16.48 6.15 -3.06
N VAL A 49 -15.42 6.91 -2.76
CA VAL A 49 -15.08 8.11 -3.55
C VAL A 49 -14.72 7.72 -4.98
N ASN A 50 -13.89 6.69 -5.16
CA ASN A 50 -13.49 6.20 -6.48
C ASN A 50 -14.69 5.70 -7.29
N ALA A 51 -15.65 5.00 -6.67
CA ALA A 51 -16.86 4.52 -7.34
C ALA A 51 -17.71 5.68 -7.90
N ARG A 52 -17.89 6.77 -7.13
CA ARG A 52 -18.62 7.96 -7.58
C ARG A 52 -17.98 8.64 -8.79
N VAL A 53 -16.65 8.65 -8.85
CA VAL A 53 -15.92 9.17 -10.02
C VAL A 53 -16.08 8.21 -11.20
N LEU A 54 -15.96 6.91 -10.95
CA LEU A 54 -16.02 5.86 -11.96
C LEU A 54 -17.38 5.82 -12.70
N GLU A 55 -18.49 6.07 -11.99
CA GLU A 55 -19.84 6.13 -12.56
C GLU A 55 -19.99 7.21 -13.65
N LYS A 56 -19.19 8.28 -13.58
CA LYS A 56 -19.20 9.38 -14.56
C LYS A 56 -18.30 9.11 -15.77
N MET A 57 -17.49 8.05 -15.75
CA MET A 57 -16.54 7.71 -16.80
C MET A 57 -17.17 6.84 -17.89
N ASN A 58 -16.56 6.82 -19.08
CA ASN A 58 -16.99 5.92 -20.14
C ASN A 58 -16.67 4.43 -19.80
N PRO A 59 -17.35 3.46 -20.45
CA PRO A 59 -17.18 2.03 -20.13
C PRO A 59 -15.74 1.51 -20.31
N TYR A 60 -14.96 2.12 -21.20
CA TYR A 60 -13.56 1.74 -21.43
C TYR A 60 -12.69 2.07 -20.21
N TRP A 61 -12.77 3.31 -19.71
CA TRP A 61 -12.04 3.76 -18.53
C TRP A 61 -12.50 3.05 -17.27
N GLN A 62 -13.79 2.77 -17.14
CA GLN A 62 -14.33 1.94 -16.06
C GLN A 62 -13.65 0.57 -16.02
N ARG A 63 -13.60 -0.12 -17.17
CA ARG A 63 -13.00 -1.44 -17.27
C ARG A 63 -11.49 -1.42 -17.03
N LEU A 64 -10.78 -0.42 -17.54
CA LEU A 64 -9.34 -0.27 -17.34
C LEU A 64 -9.01 -0.06 -15.86
N PHE A 65 -9.76 0.82 -15.18
CA PHE A 65 -9.56 1.08 -13.76
C PHE A 65 -9.83 -0.17 -12.91
N LEU A 66 -10.95 -0.87 -13.16
CA LEU A 66 -11.31 -2.07 -12.41
C LEU A 66 -10.40 -3.28 -12.66
N THR A 67 -9.61 -3.28 -13.73
CA THR A 67 -8.71 -4.40 -14.07
C THR A 67 -7.26 -4.10 -13.70
N VAL A 68 -6.67 -3.07 -14.30
CA VAL A 68 -5.25 -2.75 -14.13
C VAL A 68 -5.07 -1.60 -13.14
N GLY A 69 -5.99 -0.63 -13.15
CA GLY A 69 -5.91 0.56 -12.28
C GLY A 69 -5.88 0.20 -10.80
N ILE A 70 -6.77 -0.68 -10.34
CA ILE A 70 -6.78 -1.14 -8.93
C ILE A 70 -5.48 -1.87 -8.57
N VAL A 71 -4.94 -2.69 -9.47
CA VAL A 71 -3.68 -3.41 -9.21
C VAL A 71 -2.53 -2.43 -9.05
N ILE A 72 -2.43 -1.42 -9.93
CA ILE A 72 -1.41 -0.37 -9.82
C ILE A 72 -1.65 0.48 -8.57
N ALA A 73 -2.88 0.86 -8.27
CA ALA A 73 -3.19 1.65 -7.09
C ALA A 73 -2.85 0.91 -5.78
N VAL A 74 -3.09 -0.41 -5.74
CA VAL A 74 -2.83 -1.21 -4.54
C VAL A 74 -1.36 -1.60 -4.44
N PHE A 75 -0.79 -2.25 -5.44
CA PHE A 75 0.58 -2.77 -5.39
C PHE A 75 1.61 -1.74 -5.84
N GLY A 76 1.27 -0.91 -6.82
CA GLY A 76 2.15 0.16 -7.28
C GLY A 76 2.45 1.14 -6.16
N MET A 77 1.41 1.69 -5.51
CA MET A 77 1.60 2.68 -4.45
C MET A 77 2.11 2.10 -3.14
N ARG A 78 1.75 0.85 -2.79
CA ARG A 78 2.15 0.25 -1.49
C ARG A 78 3.46 -0.53 -1.54
N LEU A 79 3.77 -1.21 -2.66
CA LEU A 79 4.94 -2.08 -2.75
C LEU A 79 6.03 -1.47 -3.64
N LEU A 80 5.69 -1.14 -4.89
CA LEU A 80 6.68 -0.65 -5.86
C LEU A 80 7.18 0.75 -5.51
N PHE A 81 6.29 1.66 -5.12
CA PHE A 81 6.63 3.05 -4.87
C PHE A 81 7.62 3.23 -3.72
N PRO A 82 7.44 2.64 -2.52
CA PRO A 82 8.45 2.72 -1.46
C PRO A 82 9.80 2.12 -1.89
N LEU A 83 9.79 1.00 -2.61
CA LEU A 83 11.02 0.34 -3.07
C LEU A 83 11.78 1.18 -4.11
N LEU A 84 11.05 1.83 -5.01
CA LEU A 84 11.63 2.77 -5.98
C LEU A 84 12.26 3.98 -5.29
N ILE A 85 11.58 4.53 -4.27
CA ILE A 85 12.12 5.66 -3.50
C ILE A 85 13.40 5.25 -2.79
N VAL A 86 13.41 4.12 -2.09
CA VAL A 86 14.63 3.62 -1.43
C VAL A 86 15.75 3.40 -2.46
N GLY A 87 15.45 2.80 -3.62
CA GLY A 87 16.43 2.60 -4.69
C GLY A 87 17.04 3.91 -5.20
N VAL A 88 16.21 4.94 -5.43
CA VAL A 88 16.67 6.25 -5.90
C VAL A 88 17.46 6.99 -4.81
N THR A 89 16.93 7.05 -3.58
CA THR A 89 17.56 7.78 -2.47
C THR A 89 18.89 7.15 -2.06
N ALA A 90 18.98 5.82 -2.08
CA ALA A 90 20.20 5.09 -1.72
C ALA A 90 21.16 4.85 -2.91
N SER A 91 20.78 5.29 -4.13
CA SER A 91 21.53 5.02 -5.37
C SER A 91 21.84 3.53 -5.59
N LEU A 92 20.92 2.65 -5.17
CA LEU A 92 21.04 1.19 -5.29
C LEU A 92 20.41 0.71 -6.60
N GLY A 93 20.96 -0.36 -7.18
CA GLY A 93 20.31 -1.03 -8.31
C GLY A 93 18.95 -1.63 -7.92
N PRO A 94 18.01 -1.82 -8.86
CA PRO A 94 16.67 -2.36 -8.56
C PRO A 94 16.71 -3.72 -7.87
N ILE A 95 17.67 -4.57 -8.26
CA ILE A 95 17.87 -5.91 -7.70
C ILE A 95 18.43 -5.83 -6.28
N GLU A 96 19.33 -4.89 -6.02
CA GLU A 96 19.93 -4.67 -4.70
C GLU A 96 18.90 -4.12 -3.72
N ALA A 97 18.03 -3.20 -4.17
CA ALA A 97 16.94 -2.68 -3.35
C ALA A 97 15.96 -3.79 -2.93
N VAL A 98 15.60 -4.71 -3.84
CA VAL A 98 14.76 -5.88 -3.51
C VAL A 98 15.48 -6.82 -2.55
N LYS A 99 16.77 -7.08 -2.78
CA LYS A 99 17.56 -7.95 -1.91
C LYS A 99 17.65 -7.38 -0.49
N LEU A 100 17.89 -6.08 -0.37
CA LEU A 100 17.95 -5.37 0.90
C LEU A 100 16.59 -5.36 1.61
N ALA A 101 15.48 -5.20 0.86
CA ALA A 101 14.13 -5.28 1.41
C ALA A 101 13.81 -6.68 1.96
N LEU A 102 14.30 -7.75 1.31
CA LEU A 102 14.14 -9.13 1.76
C LEU A 102 15.06 -9.49 2.94
N GLU A 103 16.27 -8.93 2.98
CA GLU A 103 17.19 -9.06 4.13
C GLU A 103 16.66 -8.33 5.37
N GLY A 104 15.84 -7.29 5.17
CA GLY A 104 15.19 -6.56 6.25
C GLY A 104 16.16 -5.70 7.05
N GLY A 105 15.99 -5.66 8.36
CA GLY A 105 16.85 -4.93 9.30
C GLY A 105 16.13 -3.88 10.15
N SER A 106 16.84 -3.39 11.17
CA SER A 106 16.35 -2.35 12.09
C SER A 106 16.60 -0.93 11.58
N ILE A 107 15.81 0.01 12.07
CA ILE A 107 15.98 1.44 11.75
C ILE A 107 17.31 1.97 12.30
N ASP A 108 17.88 1.34 13.33
CA ASP A 108 19.09 1.81 14.00
C ASP A 108 20.40 1.39 13.31
N THR A 109 20.34 0.50 12.32
CA THR A 109 21.51 0.01 11.59
C THR A 109 21.70 0.77 10.28
N PRO A 110 22.81 1.51 10.10
CA PRO A 110 23.10 2.17 8.83
C PRO A 110 23.18 1.14 7.69
N GLY A 111 22.52 1.43 6.57
CA GLY A 111 22.54 0.61 5.37
C GLY A 111 21.47 -0.49 5.30
N THR A 112 20.67 -0.72 6.35
CA THR A 112 19.50 -1.61 6.24
C THR A 112 18.32 -0.92 5.56
N TYR A 113 17.42 -1.70 4.96
CA TYR A 113 16.25 -1.16 4.24
C TYR A 113 15.39 -0.25 5.12
N ALA A 114 15.19 -0.63 6.38
CA ALA A 114 14.42 0.17 7.33
C ALA A 114 15.05 1.54 7.65
N TYR A 115 16.38 1.63 7.71
CA TYR A 115 17.11 2.89 7.89
C TYR A 115 16.92 3.81 6.67
N LEU A 116 17.16 3.28 5.47
CA LEU A 116 17.03 4.06 4.22
C LEU A 116 15.58 4.50 3.98
N LEU A 117 14.61 3.65 4.30
CA LEU A 117 13.20 4.01 4.23
C LEU A 117 12.83 5.11 5.25
N HIS A 118 13.40 5.05 6.46
CA HIS A 118 13.20 6.08 7.47
C HIS A 118 13.82 7.43 7.05
N GLU A 119 15.00 7.43 6.44
CA GLU A 119 15.60 8.66 5.87
C GLU A 119 14.78 9.24 4.73
N ALA A 120 14.12 8.38 3.93
CA ALA A 120 13.24 8.82 2.85
C ALA A 120 11.83 9.24 3.32
N HIS A 121 11.42 8.87 4.54
CA HIS A 121 10.08 9.15 5.08
C HIS A 121 9.68 10.63 5.05
N PRO A 122 10.54 11.61 5.40
CA PRO A 122 10.21 13.03 5.29
C PRO A 122 9.83 13.45 3.87
N SER A 123 10.54 12.94 2.84
CA SER A 123 10.23 13.24 1.45
C SER A 123 8.91 12.61 1.00
N ILE A 124 8.62 11.38 1.42
CA ILE A 124 7.34 10.71 1.17
C ILE A 124 6.19 11.50 1.82
N ALA A 125 6.36 11.90 3.08
CA ALA A 125 5.37 12.68 3.81
C ALA A 125 5.14 14.06 3.18
N ALA A 126 6.19 14.75 2.72
CA ALA A 126 6.07 16.02 2.02
C ALA A 126 5.31 15.89 0.69
N PHE A 127 5.59 14.83 -0.08
CA PHE A 127 4.86 14.55 -1.32
C PHE A 127 3.37 14.34 -1.07
N GLY A 128 3.01 13.46 -0.13
CA GLY A 128 1.62 13.23 0.25
C GLY A 128 0.94 14.48 0.83
N GLY A 129 1.66 15.24 1.65
CA GLY A 129 1.18 16.49 2.25
C GLY A 129 0.89 17.57 1.20
N MET A 130 1.74 17.72 0.19
CA MET A 130 1.48 18.65 -0.92
C MET A 130 0.27 18.22 -1.75
N LEU A 131 0.11 16.92 -2.03
CA LEU A 131 -1.05 16.41 -2.76
C LEU A 131 -2.36 16.66 -2.00
N LEU A 132 -2.39 16.36 -0.69
CA LEU A 132 -3.54 16.67 0.17
C LEU A 132 -3.79 18.17 0.27
N GLY A 133 -2.73 18.97 0.34
CA GLY A 133 -2.81 20.43 0.31
C GLY A 133 -3.47 20.96 -0.96
N MET A 134 -3.08 20.44 -2.13
CA MET A 134 -3.70 20.80 -3.41
C MET A 134 -5.20 20.45 -3.44
N LEU A 135 -5.58 19.24 -3.03
CA LEU A 135 -6.99 18.81 -2.97
C LEU A 135 -7.81 19.65 -1.98
N PHE A 136 -7.21 20.02 -0.85
CA PHE A 136 -7.87 20.88 0.13
C PHE A 136 -8.12 22.29 -0.43
N LEU A 137 -7.12 22.87 -1.12
CA LEU A 137 -7.28 24.18 -1.76
C LEU A 137 -8.35 24.13 -2.85
N ASP A 138 -8.37 23.09 -3.68
CA ASP A 138 -9.39 22.87 -4.71
C ASP A 138 -10.80 22.86 -4.08
N PHE A 139 -11.00 22.09 -3.00
CA PHE A 139 -12.27 22.06 -2.27
C PHE A 139 -12.71 23.40 -1.64
N ILE A 140 -11.77 24.27 -1.26
CA ILE A 140 -12.11 25.58 -0.67
C ILE A 140 -12.51 26.60 -1.74
N PHE A 141 -11.92 26.50 -2.94
CA PHE A 141 -12.07 27.51 -4.00
C PHE A 141 -13.07 27.11 -5.10
N GLU A 142 -13.50 25.85 -5.17
CA GLU A 142 -14.69 25.37 -5.91
C GLU A 142 -15.90 25.13 -5.00
#